data_AF-A0A971K2F8-F1
#
_entry.id   AF-A0A971K2F8-F1
#
_cell.length_a   1.000
_cell.length_b   1.000
_cell.length_c   1.000
_cell.angle_alpha   90.00
_cell.angle_beta   90.00
_cell.angle_gamma   90.00
#
_symmetry.space_group_name_H-M   'P 1'
#
loop_
_entity.id
_entity.type
_entity.pdbx_description
1 polymer ?
#
loop_
_entity_poly.entity_id
_entity_poly.type
_entity_poly.pdbx_seq_one_letter_code
_entity_poly.pdbx_strand_id
1 'polypeptide(L)'
;YRPLSDIYPFFHSKRVRVKGLIFSRIQTISGYAGVYSFLTGEPNINIEPPLVTLPHSACHEIAHQMGITFEDEANYTGFLACKYHTDPLFQYSGYLSAITYAGNELYRHSPHLYEEISSLLIDEIKADQRYIRNFWDTHKKERITKIADDINDYYLKSNNQPDGLQSYGKFVDLLIADFLEDGEI
;
A
#
# COMPACT_ATOMS: atom_id res chain seq x y z
N TYR A 1 -10.12 10.55 2.74
CA TYR A 1 -10.89 10.94 1.55
C TYR A 1 -11.64 12.26 1.65
N ARG A 2 -12.30 12.64 2.76
CA ARG A 2 -12.99 13.94 2.82
C ARG A 2 -12.09 15.14 2.47
N PRO A 3 -10.87 15.28 3.01
CA PRO A 3 -9.97 16.35 2.57
C PRO A 3 -9.59 16.25 1.09
N LEU A 4 -9.33 15.04 0.60
CA LEU A 4 -8.99 14.79 -0.81
C LEU A 4 -10.13 15.16 -1.77
N SER A 5 -11.39 14.93 -1.39
CA SER A 5 -12.55 15.30 -2.21
C SER A 5 -12.78 16.81 -2.34
N ASP A 6 -12.22 17.60 -1.43
CA ASP A 6 -12.28 19.07 -1.53
C ASP A 6 -11.31 19.59 -2.61
N ILE A 7 -10.27 18.81 -2.94
CA ILE A 7 -9.25 19.12 -3.96
C ILE A 7 -9.64 18.50 -5.31
N TYR A 8 -10.04 17.23 -5.30
CA TYR A 8 -10.38 16.44 -6.47
C TYR A 8 -11.85 16.00 -6.41
N PRO A 9 -12.76 16.70 -7.12
CA PRO A 9 -14.22 16.44 -7.04
C PRO A 9 -14.65 15.04 -7.50
N PHE A 10 -13.76 14.31 -8.17
CA PHE A 10 -13.97 12.90 -8.52
C PHE A 10 -14.13 12.01 -7.28
N PHE A 11 -13.45 12.31 -6.17
CA PHE A 11 -13.60 11.54 -4.94
C PHE A 11 -14.86 11.97 -4.17
N HIS A 12 -15.47 11.02 -3.47
CA HIS A 12 -16.64 11.29 -2.65
C HIS A 12 -16.31 11.25 -1.15
N SER A 13 -16.92 12.17 -0.39
CA SER A 13 -16.72 12.33 1.05
C SER A 13 -17.58 11.39 1.91
N LYS A 14 -18.33 10.45 1.29
CA LYS A 14 -19.17 9.50 2.03
C LYS A 14 -18.32 8.70 3.01
N ARG A 15 -18.74 8.66 4.27
CA ARG A 15 -18.01 7.96 5.33
C ARG A 15 -18.04 6.46 5.06
N VAL A 16 -16.88 5.92 4.69
CA VAL A 16 -16.65 4.49 4.58
C VAL A 16 -16.15 3.96 5.91
N ARG A 17 -16.69 2.82 6.36
CA ARG A 17 -16.17 2.09 7.52
C ARG A 17 -15.29 0.96 7.03
N VAL A 18 -13.99 1.10 7.20
CA VAL A 18 -13.02 0.00 7.02
C VAL A 18 -13.14 -0.94 8.21
N LYS A 19 -13.21 -2.25 7.97
CA LYS A 19 -13.27 -3.26 9.04
C LYS A 19 -11.98 -4.07 9.06
N GLY A 20 -11.50 -4.41 10.25
CA GLY A 20 -10.43 -5.39 10.40
C GLY A 20 -10.96 -6.78 10.07
N LEU A 21 -10.22 -7.56 9.30
CA LEU A 21 -10.61 -8.94 9.02
C LEU A 21 -10.46 -9.82 10.26
N ILE A 22 -11.50 -10.62 10.54
CA ILE A 22 -11.49 -11.68 11.56
C ILE A 22 -10.42 -12.75 11.25
N PHE A 23 -9.96 -12.84 9.99
CA PHE A 23 -8.90 -13.76 9.53
C PHE A 23 -7.66 -13.05 8.95
N SER A 24 -7.25 -11.94 9.57
CA SER A 24 -6.06 -11.16 9.19
C SER A 24 -4.81 -12.03 8.97
N ARG A 25 -4.62 -13.07 9.80
CA ARG A 25 -3.56 -14.10 9.68
C ARG A 25 -3.47 -14.74 8.29
N ILE A 26 -4.59 -15.04 7.64
CA ILE A 26 -4.60 -15.69 6.31
C ILE A 26 -4.09 -14.73 5.23
N GLN A 27 -4.39 -13.44 5.34
CA GLN A 27 -3.85 -12.42 4.44
C GLN A 27 -2.39 -12.10 4.70
N THR A 28 -1.98 -12.03 5.97
CA THR A 28 -0.57 -11.90 6.36
C THR A 28 0.25 -13.03 5.74
N ILE A 29 -0.26 -14.25 5.86
CA ILE A 29 0.32 -15.45 5.26
C ILE A 29 0.39 -15.27 3.75
N SER A 30 -0.68 -14.86 3.06
CA SER A 30 -0.70 -14.67 1.59
C SER A 30 0.10 -13.46 1.07
N GLY A 31 0.53 -12.54 1.94
CA GLY A 31 1.32 -11.34 1.57
C GLY A 31 0.47 -10.11 1.25
N TYR A 32 -0.77 -10.08 1.72
CA TYR A 32 -1.72 -8.99 1.47
C TYR A 32 -1.93 -8.12 2.70
N ALA A 33 -2.01 -6.81 2.47
CA ALA A 33 -2.29 -5.81 3.51
C ALA A 33 -3.80 -5.54 3.69
N GLY A 34 -4.64 -5.99 2.77
CA GLY A 34 -6.10 -5.85 2.83
C GLY A 34 -6.83 -6.63 1.73
N VAL A 35 -8.17 -6.53 1.71
CA VAL A 35 -9.03 -6.96 0.60
C VAL A 35 -10.30 -6.11 0.55
N TYR A 36 -10.61 -5.64 -0.65
CA TYR A 36 -11.93 -5.15 -1.01
C TYR A 36 -12.85 -6.32 -1.39
N SER A 37 -13.93 -6.51 -0.65
CA SER A 37 -14.91 -7.54 -0.99
C SER A 37 -15.93 -7.00 -1.99
N PHE A 38 -15.79 -7.36 -3.27
CA PHE A 38 -16.72 -6.94 -4.34
C PHE A 38 -18.18 -7.33 -4.07
N LEU A 39 -18.42 -8.46 -3.41
CA LEU A 39 -19.77 -8.96 -3.11
C LEU A 39 -20.49 -8.16 -2.01
N THR A 40 -19.76 -7.68 -1.00
CA THR A 40 -20.35 -6.92 0.11
C THR A 40 -20.14 -5.42 -0.02
N GLY A 41 -19.26 -4.98 -0.92
CA GLY A 41 -18.87 -3.58 -1.07
C GLY A 41 -18.09 -3.06 0.14
N GLU A 42 -17.53 -3.93 1.00
CA GLU A 42 -16.84 -3.53 2.22
C GLU A 42 -15.31 -3.64 2.05
N PRO A 43 -14.55 -2.55 2.32
CA PRO A 43 -13.10 -2.62 2.41
C PRO A 43 -12.70 -3.23 3.76
N ASN A 44 -11.82 -4.23 3.70
CA ASN A 44 -11.28 -4.86 4.89
C ASN A 44 -9.76 -4.81 4.89
N ILE A 45 -9.16 -4.57 6.04
CA ILE A 45 -7.71 -4.53 6.17
C ILE A 45 -7.19 -5.66 7.07
N ASN A 46 -5.99 -6.10 6.76
CA ASN A 46 -5.18 -6.90 7.65
C ASN A 46 -4.64 -6.00 8.77
N ILE A 47 -4.96 -6.34 10.03
CA ILE A 47 -4.55 -5.53 11.20
C ILE A 47 -3.33 -6.09 11.93
N GLU A 48 -2.72 -7.17 11.44
CA GLU A 48 -1.48 -7.73 12.01
C GLU A 48 -0.20 -6.96 11.63
N PRO A 49 -0.06 -6.36 10.43
CA PRO A 49 1.12 -5.57 10.08
C PRO A 49 1.38 -4.41 11.04
N PRO A 50 2.61 -3.85 11.04
CA PRO A 50 2.95 -2.67 11.83
C PRO A 50 1.94 -1.55 11.65
N LEU A 51 1.54 -0.90 12.76
CA LEU A 51 0.52 0.16 12.78
C LEU A 51 0.73 1.23 11.71
N VAL A 52 1.98 1.57 11.43
CA VAL A 52 2.39 2.58 10.47
C VAL A 52 2.03 2.24 9.02
N THR A 53 1.69 1.00 8.68
CA THR A 53 1.26 0.60 7.32
C THR A 53 -0.27 0.55 7.16
N LEU A 54 -1.01 0.50 8.27
CA LEU A 54 -2.46 0.31 8.25
C LEU A 54 -3.22 1.46 7.59
N PRO A 55 -2.89 2.75 7.81
CA PRO A 55 -3.61 3.86 7.17
C PRO A 55 -3.54 3.83 5.64
N HIS A 56 -2.35 3.67 5.06
CA HIS A 56 -2.19 3.58 3.60
C HIS A 56 -2.94 2.38 3.03
N SER A 57 -2.85 1.22 3.70
CA SER A 57 -3.61 0.01 3.32
C SER A 57 -5.12 0.26 3.36
N ALA A 58 -5.62 0.92 4.40
CA ALA A 58 -7.03 1.28 4.50
C ALA A 58 -7.49 2.22 3.40
N CYS A 59 -6.66 3.23 3.06
CA CYS A 59 -6.95 4.14 1.98
C CYS A 59 -6.93 3.45 0.62
N HIS A 60 -5.96 2.55 0.38
CA HIS A 60 -5.89 1.73 -0.82
C HIS A 60 -7.18 0.90 -1.03
N GLU A 61 -7.69 0.21 0.00
CA GLU A 61 -8.92 -0.57 -0.13
C GLU A 61 -10.17 0.29 -0.35
N ILE A 62 -10.18 1.52 0.18
CA ILE A 62 -11.23 2.50 -0.12
C ILE A 62 -11.14 2.94 -1.59
N ALA A 63 -9.96 3.07 -2.18
CA ALA A 63 -9.79 3.38 -3.60
C ALA A 63 -10.44 2.29 -4.48
N HIS A 64 -10.25 1.01 -4.14
CA HIS A 64 -10.93 -0.09 -4.80
C HIS A 64 -12.45 0.00 -4.69
N GLN A 65 -12.97 0.34 -3.50
CA GLN A 65 -14.41 0.57 -3.33
C GLN A 65 -14.94 1.72 -4.20
N MET A 66 -14.11 2.73 -4.49
CA MET A 66 -14.44 3.85 -5.37
C MET A 66 -14.35 3.50 -6.87
N GLY A 67 -14.02 2.24 -7.22
CA GLY A 67 -13.96 1.76 -8.60
C GLY A 67 -12.58 1.91 -9.25
N ILE A 68 -11.55 2.24 -8.49
CA ILE A 68 -10.16 2.23 -8.97
C ILE A 68 -9.66 0.80 -8.88
N THR A 69 -9.67 0.07 -10.01
CA THR A 69 -9.45 -1.38 -10.02
C THR A 69 -7.99 -1.78 -10.20
N PHE A 70 -7.14 -0.90 -10.73
CA PHE A 70 -5.72 -1.19 -10.88
C PHE A 70 -4.97 -0.94 -9.57
N GLU A 71 -4.22 -1.93 -9.11
CA GLU A 71 -3.44 -1.91 -7.86
C GLU A 71 -2.52 -0.68 -7.75
N ASP A 72 -1.81 -0.30 -8.81
CA ASP A 72 -0.89 0.85 -8.75
C ASP A 72 -1.63 2.18 -8.63
N GLU A 73 -2.77 2.31 -9.30
CA GLU A 73 -3.64 3.48 -9.19
C GLU A 73 -4.30 3.53 -7.80
N ALA A 74 -4.67 2.38 -7.25
CA ALA A 74 -5.21 2.27 -5.89
C ALA A 74 -4.14 2.60 -4.83
N ASN A 75 -2.90 2.14 -5.01
CA ASN A 75 -1.75 2.48 -4.17
C ASN A 75 -1.47 3.99 -4.19
N TYR A 76 -1.48 4.60 -5.38
CA TYR A 76 -1.24 6.03 -5.54
C TYR A 76 -2.40 6.86 -4.98
N THR A 77 -3.64 6.45 -5.24
CA THR A 77 -4.82 7.09 -4.65
C THR A 77 -4.82 6.96 -3.12
N GLY A 78 -4.39 5.81 -2.59
CA GLY A 78 -4.21 5.59 -1.18
C GLY A 78 -3.17 6.54 -0.58
N PHE A 79 -2.05 6.75 -1.28
CA PHE A 79 -1.04 7.74 -0.92
C PHE A 79 -1.63 9.17 -0.90
N LEU A 80 -2.34 9.60 -1.95
CA LEU A 80 -2.96 10.93 -1.98
C LEU A 80 -3.95 11.12 -0.82
N ALA A 81 -4.78 10.11 -0.55
CA ALA A 81 -5.74 10.16 0.55
C ALA A 81 -5.05 10.28 1.92
N CYS A 82 -3.86 9.70 2.08
CA CYS A 82 -3.00 9.83 3.24
C CYS A 82 -2.32 11.20 3.33
N LYS A 83 -1.71 11.69 2.23
CA LYS A 83 -1.03 13.00 2.11
C LYS A 83 -1.93 14.14 2.59
N TYR A 84 -3.16 14.19 2.10
CA TYR A 84 -4.12 15.24 2.46
C TYR A 84 -4.91 14.94 3.75
N HIS A 85 -4.65 13.82 4.43
CA HIS A 85 -5.34 13.53 5.69
C HIS A 85 -4.88 14.48 6.81
N THR A 86 -5.79 14.85 7.70
CA THR A 86 -5.48 15.74 8.84
C THR A 86 -4.78 15.04 10.01
N ASP A 87 -4.53 13.74 9.91
CA ASP A 87 -3.95 12.91 10.97
C ASP A 87 -2.51 12.58 10.58
N PRO A 88 -1.50 12.96 11.38
CA PRO A 88 -0.10 12.70 11.07
C PRO A 88 0.23 11.23 10.84
N LEU A 89 -0.49 10.29 11.48
CA LEU A 89 -0.27 8.86 11.26
C LEU A 89 -0.63 8.44 9.82
N PHE A 90 -1.69 9.03 9.25
CA PHE A 90 -2.06 8.78 7.86
C PHE A 90 -1.02 9.35 6.91
N GLN A 91 -0.59 10.60 7.14
CA GLN A 91 0.44 11.25 6.33
C GLN A 91 1.74 10.44 6.35
N TYR A 92 2.20 10.07 7.55
CA TYR A 92 3.40 9.24 7.73
C TYR A 92 3.28 7.91 6.99
N SER A 93 2.15 7.21 7.14
CA SER A 93 1.90 5.94 6.47
C SER A 93 1.98 6.06 4.94
N GLY A 94 1.39 7.12 4.38
CA GLY A 94 1.45 7.42 2.95
C GLY A 94 2.89 7.67 2.47
N TYR A 95 3.61 8.57 3.12
CA TYR A 95 4.99 8.90 2.73
C TYR A 95 5.96 7.72 2.94
N LEU A 96 5.79 6.92 3.99
CA LEU A 96 6.59 5.71 4.21
C LEU A 96 6.37 4.68 3.08
N SER A 97 5.12 4.53 2.63
CA SER A 97 4.77 3.71 1.48
C SER A 97 5.43 4.25 0.20
N ALA A 98 5.31 5.55 -0.05
CA ALA A 98 5.90 6.22 -1.21
C ALA A 98 7.43 6.08 -1.29
N ILE A 99 8.15 6.35 -0.19
CA ILE A 99 9.61 6.15 -0.10
C ILE A 99 9.99 4.69 -0.32
N THR A 100 9.16 3.75 0.16
CA THR A 100 9.43 2.32 -0.02
C THR A 100 9.28 1.92 -1.49
N TYR A 101 8.23 2.36 -2.19
CA TYR A 101 8.06 2.11 -3.62
C TYR A 101 9.16 2.75 -4.46
N ALA A 102 9.42 4.04 -4.26
CA ALA A 102 10.47 4.77 -4.98
C ALA A 102 11.85 4.16 -4.71
N GLY A 103 12.14 3.78 -3.47
CA GLY A 103 13.38 3.10 -3.10
C GLY A 103 13.54 1.74 -3.76
N ASN A 104 12.47 0.92 -3.82
CA ASN A 104 12.49 -0.38 -4.48
C ASN A 104 12.71 -0.28 -6.00
N GLU A 105 12.14 0.74 -6.64
CA GLU A 105 12.42 1.03 -8.05
C GLU A 105 13.85 1.53 -8.26
N LEU A 106 14.28 2.51 -7.45
CA LEU A 106 15.63 3.06 -7.52
C LEU A 106 16.68 1.97 -7.32
N TYR A 107 16.48 1.04 -6.37
CA TYR A 107 17.39 -0.08 -6.15
C TYR A 107 17.50 -1.00 -7.38
N ARG A 108 16.39 -1.25 -8.09
CA ARG A 108 16.40 -2.06 -9.32
C ARG A 108 17.16 -1.38 -10.46
N HIS A 109 17.07 -0.06 -10.56
CA HIS A 109 17.75 0.70 -11.61
C HIS A 109 19.20 1.04 -11.28
N SER A 110 19.48 1.40 -10.02
CA SER A 110 20.80 1.79 -9.53
C SER A 110 20.94 1.54 -8.03
N PRO A 111 21.49 0.37 -7.64
CA PRO A 111 21.76 0.06 -6.24
C PRO A 111 22.66 1.09 -5.55
N HIS A 112 23.62 1.67 -6.29
CA HIS A 112 24.51 2.72 -5.78
C HIS A 112 23.74 3.99 -5.39
N LEU A 113 22.87 4.49 -6.28
CA LEU A 113 22.06 5.68 -5.97
C LEU A 113 21.06 5.40 -4.86
N TYR A 114 20.51 4.18 -4.81
CA TYR A 114 19.68 3.77 -3.69
C TYR A 114 20.45 3.83 -2.36
N GLU A 115 21.69 3.34 -2.30
CA GLU A 115 22.51 3.41 -1.08
C GLU A 115 22.77 4.87 -0.67
N GLU A 116 23.14 5.72 -1.62
CA GLU A 116 23.36 7.15 -1.39
C GLU A 116 22.12 7.83 -0.83
N ILE A 117 20.96 7.68 -1.49
CA ILE A 117 19.71 8.32 -1.07
C ILE A 117 19.18 7.72 0.24
N SER A 118 19.21 6.39 0.39
CA SER A 118 18.74 5.73 1.61
C SER A 118 19.60 6.09 2.82
N SER A 119 20.87 6.45 2.64
CA SER A 119 21.74 6.94 3.71
C SER A 119 21.21 8.23 4.35
N LEU A 120 20.52 9.07 3.57
CA LEU A 120 19.95 10.35 4.01
C LEU A 120 18.69 10.21 4.87
N LEU A 121 18.04 9.03 4.87
CA LEU A 121 16.87 8.79 5.72
C LEU A 121 17.27 8.78 7.20
N ILE A 122 16.40 9.36 8.04
CA ILE A 122 16.56 9.27 9.49
C ILE A 122 16.44 7.82 9.98
N ASP A 123 17.04 7.53 11.13
CA ASP A 123 17.15 6.17 11.65
C ASP A 123 15.80 5.54 12.00
N GLU A 124 14.82 6.37 12.37
CA GLU A 124 13.45 5.97 12.68
C GLU A 124 12.73 5.40 11.44
N ILE A 125 12.84 6.08 10.29
CA ILE A 125 12.27 5.59 9.03
C ILE A 125 12.93 4.26 8.63
N LYS A 126 14.26 4.19 8.74
CA LYS A 126 15.01 2.96 8.47
C LYS A 126 14.59 1.83 9.43
N ALA A 127 14.31 2.14 10.70
CA ALA A 127 13.85 1.17 11.68
C ALA A 127 12.46 0.63 11.35
N ASP A 128 11.53 1.50 10.95
CA ASP A 128 10.20 1.09 10.52
C ASP A 128 10.25 0.23 9.26
N GLN A 129 11.05 0.61 8.25
CA GLN A 129 11.25 -0.21 7.06
C GLN A 129 11.80 -1.60 7.39
N ARG A 130 12.76 -1.70 8.33
CA ARG A 130 13.27 -2.99 8.82
C ARG A 130 12.20 -3.78 9.57
N TYR A 131 11.40 -3.13 10.41
CA TYR A 131 10.34 -3.78 11.16
C TYR A 131 9.27 -4.36 10.24
N ILE A 132 8.83 -3.58 9.25
CA ILE A 132 7.89 -4.00 8.20
C ILE A 132 8.46 -5.18 7.42
N ARG A 133 9.71 -5.08 6.94
CA ARG A 133 10.37 -6.17 6.21
C ARG A 133 10.43 -7.46 7.04
N ASN A 134 10.89 -7.37 8.28
CA ASN A 134 11.01 -8.52 9.18
C ASN A 134 9.65 -9.17 9.48
N PHE A 135 8.60 -8.35 9.63
CA PHE A 135 7.24 -8.83 9.79
C PHE A 135 6.83 -9.71 8.60
N TRP A 136 6.94 -9.19 7.36
CA TRP A 136 6.56 -9.94 6.16
C TRP A 136 7.46 -11.16 5.90
N ASP A 137 8.77 -11.05 6.12
CA ASP A 137 9.71 -12.16 5.93
C ASP A 137 9.45 -13.33 6.90
N THR A 138 9.08 -13.03 8.14
CA THR A 138 8.73 -14.05 9.14
C THR A 138 7.47 -14.81 8.73
N HIS A 139 6.41 -14.10 8.35
CA HIS A 139 5.14 -14.71 7.98
C HIS A 139 5.17 -15.41 6.61
N LYS A 140 6.04 -14.94 5.68
CA LYS A 140 6.31 -15.65 4.43
C LYS A 140 6.95 -17.03 4.66
N LYS A 141 7.75 -17.20 5.73
CA LYS A 141 8.32 -18.50 6.09
C LYS A 141 7.30 -19.44 6.72
N GLU A 142 6.30 -18.91 7.41
CA GLU A 142 5.16 -19.68 7.94
C GLU A 142 4.26 -20.26 6.82
N ARG A 143 4.31 -19.72 5.59
CA ARG A 143 3.62 -20.26 4.41
C ARG A 143 4.05 -21.67 3.97
N ILE A 144 5.21 -22.16 4.42
CA ILE A 144 5.83 -23.39 3.90
C ILE A 144 5.07 -24.68 4.30
N THR A 145 3.98 -24.60 5.08
CA THR A 145 3.18 -25.76 5.50
C THR A 145 1.79 -25.83 4.82
N LYS A 146 1.79 -26.04 3.50
CA LYS A 146 0.83 -26.87 2.73
C LYS A 146 -0.67 -26.49 2.59
N ILE A 147 -1.17 -25.38 3.14
CA ILE A 147 -2.62 -25.02 3.04
C ILE A 147 -2.88 -23.76 2.17
N ALA A 148 -1.86 -22.97 1.84
CA ALA A 148 -2.04 -21.62 1.26
C ALA A 148 -2.14 -21.56 -0.28
N ASP A 149 -1.69 -22.59 -1.01
CA ASP A 149 -1.50 -22.49 -2.46
C ASP A 149 -2.84 -22.38 -3.22
N ASP A 150 -3.88 -23.11 -2.82
CA ASP A 150 -5.17 -23.13 -3.53
C ASP A 150 -6.00 -21.84 -3.34
N ILE A 151 -5.87 -21.17 -2.19
CA ILE A 151 -6.57 -19.90 -1.90
C ILE A 151 -5.89 -18.74 -2.64
N ASN A 152 -4.56 -18.78 -2.72
CA ASN A 152 -3.74 -17.76 -3.39
C ASN A 152 -4.02 -17.73 -4.91
N ASP A 153 -4.18 -18.89 -5.53
CA ASP A 153 -4.36 -19.03 -6.98
C ASP A 153 -5.70 -18.48 -7.49
N TYR A 154 -6.77 -18.55 -6.69
CA TYR A 154 -8.08 -17.97 -7.02
C TYR A 154 -8.07 -16.43 -6.89
N TYR A 155 -7.39 -15.91 -5.86
CA TYR A 155 -7.31 -14.49 -5.57
C TYR A 155 -6.39 -13.73 -6.54
N LEU A 156 -5.23 -14.31 -6.91
CA LEU A 156 -4.31 -13.75 -7.91
C LEU A 156 -4.97 -13.61 -9.30
N LYS A 157 -5.83 -14.57 -9.65
CA LYS A 157 -6.61 -14.58 -10.90
C LYS A 157 -7.76 -13.57 -10.85
N SER A 158 -8.37 -13.32 -9.70
CA SER A 158 -9.48 -12.35 -9.58
C SER A 158 -9.01 -10.89 -9.54
N ASN A 159 -7.80 -10.62 -9.05
CA ASN A 159 -7.23 -9.26 -8.92
C ASN A 159 -6.17 -8.92 -9.98
N ASN A 160 -6.06 -9.73 -11.04
CA ASN A 160 -5.23 -9.46 -12.21
C ASN A 160 -3.74 -9.17 -11.87
N GLN A 161 -3.20 -9.86 -10.86
CA GLN A 161 -1.82 -9.73 -10.39
C GLN A 161 -1.01 -11.01 -10.68
N PRO A 162 -0.67 -11.33 -11.94
CA PRO A 162 0.17 -12.49 -12.24
C PRO A 162 1.63 -12.31 -11.79
N ASP A 163 2.12 -11.07 -11.64
CA ASP A 163 3.48 -10.76 -11.20
C ASP A 163 3.48 -9.59 -10.21
N GLY A 164 3.23 -9.85 -8.92
CA GLY A 164 3.26 -8.89 -7.81
C GLY A 164 4.63 -8.22 -7.54
N LEU A 165 5.51 -8.17 -8.53
CA LEU A 165 6.84 -7.53 -8.55
C LEU A 165 7.03 -6.55 -9.72
N GLN A 166 6.26 -6.66 -10.81
CA GLN A 166 6.44 -5.79 -11.99
C GLN A 166 5.54 -4.54 -11.99
N SER A 167 4.41 -4.56 -11.28
CA SER A 167 3.40 -3.49 -11.40
C SER A 167 3.77 -2.16 -10.71
N TYR A 168 4.64 -2.18 -9.69
CA TYR A 168 4.87 -0.98 -8.85
C TYR A 168 5.54 0.23 -9.54
N GLY A 169 6.01 0.09 -10.78
CA GLY A 169 6.59 1.21 -11.54
C GLY A 169 5.57 2.32 -11.79
N LYS A 170 4.30 1.97 -12.06
CA LYS A 170 3.27 2.98 -12.38
C LYS A 170 2.95 3.89 -11.19
N PHE A 171 3.05 3.39 -9.95
CA PHE A 171 2.91 4.24 -8.76
C PHE A 171 4.01 5.31 -8.72
N VAL A 172 5.26 4.94 -9.01
CA VAL A 172 6.39 5.87 -9.02
C VAL A 172 6.30 6.84 -10.20
N ASP A 173 5.83 6.38 -11.36
CA ASP A 173 5.56 7.26 -12.51
C ASP A 173 4.52 8.34 -12.16
N LEU A 174 3.46 7.98 -11.43
CA LEU A 174 2.45 8.94 -10.96
C LEU A 174 3.00 9.93 -9.93
N LEU A 175 3.90 9.49 -9.03
CA LEU A 175 4.60 10.42 -8.13
C LEU A 175 5.48 11.41 -8.89
N ILE A 176 6.19 10.94 -9.91
CA ILE A 176 7.04 11.80 -10.76
C ILE A 176 6.16 12.78 -11.53
N ALA A 177 5.00 12.35 -12.05
CA ALA A 177 4.07 13.22 -12.73
C ALA A 177 3.54 14.35 -11.81
N ASP A 178 3.11 14.01 -10.59
CA ASP A 178 2.66 14.98 -9.56
C ASP A 178 3.75 16.02 -9.27
N PHE A 179 4.99 15.56 -9.06
CA PHE A 179 6.14 16.44 -8.84
C PHE A 179 6.45 17.37 -10.03
N LEU A 180 6.34 16.86 -11.25
CA LEU A 180 6.60 17.66 -12.45
C LEU A 180 5.52 18.71 -12.71
N GLU A 181 4.29 18.47 -12.27
CA GLU A 181 3.17 19.40 -12.39
C GLU A 181 3.20 20.48 -11.29
N ASP A 182 3.33 20.07 -10.03
CA ASP A 182 3.15 20.95 -8.87
C ASP A 182 4.46 21.43 -8.22
N GLY A 183 5.59 20.79 -8.55
CA GLY A 183 6.91 21.09 -7.95
C GLY A 183 7.12 20.51 -6.55
N GLU A 184 6.14 19.76 -6.02
CA GLU A 184 6.20 19.10 -4.72
C GLU A 184 5.42 17.78 -4.73
N ILE A 185 5.74 16.90 -3.76
CA ILE A 185 5.04 15.62 -3.50
C ILE A 185 4.46 15.62 -2.10
#